data_AF-A0A256YU68-F1
#
_entry.id   AF-A0A256YU68-F1
#
_cell.length_a   1.000
_cell.length_b   1.000
_cell.length_c   1.000
_cell.angle_alpha   90.00
_cell.angle_beta   90.00
_cell.angle_gamma   90.00
#
_symmetry.space_group_name_H-M   'P 1'
#
loop_
_entity.id
_entity.type
_entity.pdbx_description
1 polymer ?
#
loop_
_entity_poly.entity_id
_entity_poly.type
_entity_poly.pdbx_seq_one_letter_code
_entity_poly.pdbx_strand_id
1 'polypeptide(L)' 'MTEAKRALMSLDGLRIEISGESLRKIKLRISSSDSDIEVGMDAESLLYLLDRLRFTAETVISQLS' A
#
# COMPACT_ATOMS: atom_id res chain seq x y z
N MET A 1 11.37 -23.02 2.60
CA MET A 1 10.36 -22.02 2.18
C MET A 1 10.69 -20.73 2.90
N THR A 2 10.97 -19.65 2.18
CA THR A 2 11.27 -18.36 2.80
C THR A 2 9.95 -17.74 3.25
N GLU A 3 9.85 -17.41 4.53
CA GLU A 3 8.63 -16.88 5.12
C GLU A 3 8.43 -15.43 4.64
N ALA A 4 7.32 -15.16 3.95
CA ALA A 4 6.99 -13.81 3.48
C ALA A 4 6.83 -12.88 4.68
N LYS A 5 7.51 -11.73 4.65
CA LYS A 5 7.34 -10.68 5.67
C LYS A 5 6.11 -9.86 5.31
N ARG A 6 5.34 -9.44 6.32
CA ARG A 6 4.13 -8.64 6.13
C ARG A 6 3.97 -7.55 7.18
N ALA A 7 3.40 -6.43 6.76
CA ALA A 7 2.95 -5.35 7.61
C ALA A 7 1.48 -5.04 7.27
N LEU A 8 0.69 -4.77 8.30
CA LEU A 8 -0.75 -4.57 8.18
C LEU A 8 -1.12 -3.29 8.93
N MET A 9 -1.91 -2.43 8.29
CA MET A 9 -2.64 -1.36 8.97
C MET A 9 -4.14 -1.52 8.73
N SER A 10 -4.92 -1.05 9.69
CA SER A 10 -6.38 -0.98 9.57
C SER A 10 -6.87 0.32 10.18
N LEU A 11 -7.76 1.01 9.47
CA LEU A 11 -8.37 2.27 9.86
C LEU A 11 -9.79 2.31 9.32
N ASP A 12 -10.78 2.44 10.20
CA ASP A 12 -12.20 2.65 9.85
C ASP A 12 -12.74 1.76 8.72
N GLY A 13 -12.48 0.46 8.81
CA GLY A 13 -12.94 -0.53 7.82
C GLY A 13 -12.07 -0.65 6.56
N LEU A 14 -11.10 0.26 6.36
CA LEU A 14 -10.04 0.11 5.37
C LEU A 14 -8.88 -0.68 5.95
N ARG A 15 -8.38 -1.67 5.22
CA ARG A 15 -7.24 -2.50 5.57
C ARG A 15 -6.21 -2.45 4.44
N ILE A 16 -4.97 -2.10 4.78
CA ILE A 16 -3.85 -2.09 3.84
C ILE A 16 -2.80 -3.07 4.35
N GLU A 17 -2.46 -4.05 3.52
CA GLU A 17 -1.40 -5.02 3.78
C GLU A 17 -0.28 -4.88 2.75
N ILE A 18 0.97 -4.85 3.22
CA ILE A 18 2.15 -4.98 2.37
C ILE A 18 2.84 -6.28 2.75
N SER A 19 3.01 -7.18 1.80
CA SER A 19 3.71 -8.45 2.00
C SER A 19 4.80 -8.65 0.95
N GLY A 20 5.90 -9.33 1.31
CA GLY A 20 7.02 -9.52 0.40
C GLY A 20 7.86 -10.75 0.71
N GLU A 21 8.26 -11.44 -0.35
CA GLU A 21 9.22 -12.56 -0.30
C GLU A 21 10.64 -12.11 -0.67
N SER A 22 10.76 -11.04 -1.47
CA SER A 22 12.01 -10.42 -1.89
C SER A 22 11.75 -8.99 -2.39
N LEU A 23 12.80 -8.20 -2.60
CA LEU A 23 12.68 -6.82 -3.13
C LEU A 23 12.05 -6.76 -4.54
N ARG A 24 12.02 -7.87 -5.29
CA ARG A 24 11.38 -7.95 -6.62
C ARG A 24 9.95 -8.47 -6.58
N LYS A 25 9.49 -8.96 -5.42
CA LYS A 25 8.20 -9.61 -5.23
C LYS A 25 7.55 -9.09 -3.96
N ILE A 26 6.96 -7.91 -4.09
CA ILE A 26 6.15 -7.27 -3.07
C ILE A 26 4.70 -7.22 -3.56
N LYS A 27 3.76 -7.36 -2.64
CA LYS A 27 2.33 -7.24 -2.86
C LYS A 27 1.77 -6.16 -1.95
N LEU A 28 1.00 -5.25 -2.53
CA LEU A 28 0.17 -4.30 -1.83
C LEU A 28 -1.29 -4.76 -1.98
N ARG A 29 -1.95 -5.04 -0.86
CA ARG A 29 -3.38 -5.35 -0.82
C ARG A 29 -4.13 -4.24 -0.09
N ILE A 30 -5.20 -3.74 -0.69
CA ILE A 30 -6.10 -2.74 -0.11
C ILE A 30 -7.49 -3.36 -0.11
N SER A 31 -8.08 -3.49 1.08
CA SER A 31 -9.37 -4.12 1.28
C SER A 31 -10.29 -3.26 2.13
N SER A 32 -11.58 -3.28 1.83
CA SER A 32 -12.67 -2.72 2.62
C SER A 32 -13.77 -3.77 2.81
N SER A 33 -14.94 -3.40 3.36
CA SER A 33 -16.07 -4.32 3.53
C SER A 33 -16.48 -5.00 2.22
N ASP A 34 -16.43 -4.26 1.11
CA ASP A 34 -17.06 -4.66 -0.16
C ASP A 34 -16.06 -4.73 -1.33
N SER A 35 -14.79 -4.40 -1.08
CA SER A 35 -13.76 -4.40 -2.13
C SER A 35 -12.43 -4.93 -1.63
N ASP A 36 -11.72 -5.63 -2.50
CA ASP A 36 -10.35 -6.11 -2.25
C ASP A 36 -9.56 -5.98 -3.56
N ILE A 37 -8.43 -5.28 -3.50
CA ILE A 37 -7.53 -5.05 -4.62
C ILE A 37 -6.13 -5.48 -4.19
N GLU A 38 -5.48 -6.31 -5.01
CA GLU A 38 -4.09 -6.72 -4.82
C GLU A 38 -3.26 -6.32 -6.05
N VAL A 39 -2.09 -5.73 -5.81
CA VAL A 39 -1.14 -5.36 -6.85
C VAL A 39 0.24 -5.88 -6.49
N GLY A 40 0.88 -6.60 -7.41
CA GLY A 40 2.27 -7.04 -7.30
C GLY A 40 3.23 -6.03 -7.93
N MET A 41 4.34 -5.73 -7.26
CA MET A 41 5.37 -4.80 -7.73
C MET A 41 6.73 -5.08 -7.06
N ASP A 42 7.79 -4.43 -7.54
CA ASP A 42 9.06 -4.38 -6.83
C ASP A 42 9.08 -3.28 -5.75
N ALA A 43 10.12 -3.30 -4.92
CA ALA A 43 10.26 -2.40 -3.78
C ALA A 43 10.39 -0.93 -4.18
N GLU A 44 11.10 -0.64 -5.26
CA GLU A 44 11.29 0.74 -5.73
C GLU A 44 9.97 1.33 -6.22
N SER A 45 9.22 0.56 -7.01
CA SER A 45 7.89 0.93 -7.49
C SER A 45 6.91 1.16 -6.34
N LEU A 46 6.95 0.32 -5.29
CA LEU A 46 6.12 0.51 -4.09
C LEU A 46 6.45 1.83 -3.38
N LEU A 47 7.73 2.10 -3.12
CA LEU A 47 8.13 3.32 -2.44
C LEU A 47 7.76 4.56 -3.26
N TYR A 48 7.97 4.51 -4.58
CA TYR A 48 7.55 5.58 -5.48
C TYR A 48 6.04 5.82 -5.44
N LEU A 49 5.23 4.75 -5.48
CA LEU A 49 3.78 4.83 -5.40
C LEU A 49 3.33 5.49 -4.09
N LEU A 50 3.90 5.08 -2.96
CA LEU A 50 3.53 5.61 -1.64
C LEU A 50 3.91 7.08 -1.49
N ASP A 51 5.07 7.49 -2.01
CA ASP A 51 5.50 8.89 -2.00
C ASP A 51 4.58 9.76 -2.87
N ARG A 52 4.24 9.29 -4.07
CA ARG A 52 3.27 9.95 -4.94
C ARG A 52 1.89 10.06 -4.30
N LEU A 53 1.41 8.99 -3.67
CA LEU A 53 0.11 8.98 -2.98
C LEU A 53 0.08 10.00 -1.85
N ARG A 54 1.15 10.06 -1.04
CA ARG A 54 1.31 11.05 0.02
C ARG A 54 1.23 12.47 -0.55
N PHE A 55 2.04 12.78 -1.57
CA PHE A 55 2.06 14.10 -2.18
C PHE A 55 0.70 14.49 -2.78
N THR A 56 0.01 13.57 -3.43
CA THR A 56 -1.35 13.78 -3.94
C THR A 56 -2.33 14.09 -2.81
N ALA A 57 -2.27 13.36 -1.70
CA ALA A 57 -3.11 13.63 -0.53
C ALA A 57 -2.82 15.02 0.07
N GLU A 58 -1.54 15.37 0.26
CA GLU A 58 -1.11 16.68 0.77
C GLU A 58 -1.62 17.82 -0.13
N THR A 59 -1.55 17.64 -1.45
CA THR A 59 -2.06 18.61 -2.43
C THR A 59 -3.56 18.87 -2.24
N VAL A 60 -4.38 17.80 -2.18
CA VAL A 60 -5.83 17.93 -1.97
C VAL A 60 -6.12 18.62 -0.63
N ILE A 61 -5.45 18.21 0.45
CA ILE A 61 -5.64 18.80 1.78
C ILE A 61 -5.34 20.30 1.76
N SER A 62 -4.26 20.74 1.12
CA SER A 62 -3.90 22.16 1.02
C SER A 62 -4.91 23.02 0.24
N GLN A 63 -5.77 22.40 -0.57
CA GLN A 63 -6.84 23.11 -1.30
C GLN A 63 -8.13 23.25 -0.48
N LEU A 64 -8.24 22.52 0.64
CA LEU A 64 -9.39 22.57 1.55
C LEU A 64 -9.23 23.65 2.64
N SER A 65 -8.04 24.23 2.77
CA SER A 65 -7.68 25.26 3.74
C SER A 65 -7.77 26.68 3.16
#